data_AF-A0A1V5UF82-F1
#
_entry.id   AF-A0A1V5UF82-F1
#
_cell.length_a   1.000
_cell.length_b   1.000
_cell.length_c   1.000
_cell.angle_alpha   90.00
_cell.angle_beta   90.00
_cell.angle_gamma   90.00
#
_symmetry.space_group_name_H-M   'P 1'
#
loop_
_entity.id
_entity.type
_entity.pdbx_description
1 polymer ?
#
loop_
_entity_poly.entity_id
_entity_poly.type
_entity_poly.pdbx_seq_one_letter_code
_entity_poly.pdbx_strand_id
1 'polypeptide(L)'
;MSWSNFAFLFLFTYSTLLTINIRYHHVNEVFNSITHDHVYHVTTMDIETYEFYFEKPLVRLMVANHFNENMKRENYEYTITFYTNGLISEEDERSRYFTINLFCPLGFGVSFDKTFSYYVN
;
A
#
# COMPACT_ATOMS: atom_id res chain seq x y z
N MET A 1 -37.70 -3.32 26.70
CA MET A 1 -36.48 -2.75 26.11
C MET A 1 -36.81 -1.34 25.67
N SER A 2 -36.21 -0.29 26.27
CA SER A 2 -36.60 1.10 25.99
C SER A 2 -36.09 1.55 24.62
N TRP A 3 -36.83 2.43 23.95
CA TRP A 3 -36.45 3.02 22.66
C TRP A 3 -35.07 3.68 22.68
N SER A 4 -34.65 4.21 23.84
CA SER A 4 -33.31 4.77 24.06
C SER A 4 -32.19 3.76 23.80
N ASN A 5 -32.39 2.48 24.10
CA ASN A 5 -31.37 1.44 23.88
C ASN A 5 -31.19 1.14 22.39
N PHE A 6 -32.27 1.18 21.61
CA PHE A 6 -32.22 1.05 20.16
C PHE A 6 -31.55 2.26 19.50
N ALA A 7 -31.89 3.48 19.95
CA ALA A 7 -31.25 4.69 19.46
C ALA A 7 -29.74 4.71 19.74
N PHE A 8 -29.34 4.31 20.94
CA PHE A 8 -27.92 4.20 21.31
C PHE A 8 -27.18 3.15 20.48
N LEU A 9 -27.77 1.96 20.31
CA LEU A 9 -27.17 0.90 19.49
C LEU A 9 -27.02 1.35 18.02
N PHE A 10 -28.02 2.03 17.47
CA PHE A 10 -27.96 2.59 16.13
C PHE A 10 -26.83 3.61 15.98
N LEU A 11 -26.77 4.60 16.89
CA LEU A 11 -25.72 5.62 16.91
C LEU A 11 -24.32 4.98 16.99
N PHE A 12 -24.14 4.02 17.91
CA PHE A 12 -22.88 3.31 18.06
C PHE A 12 -22.48 2.58 16.76
N THR A 13 -23.41 1.83 16.16
CA THR A 13 -23.16 1.06 14.94
C THR A 13 -22.86 1.98 13.76
N TYR A 14 -23.64 3.06 13.59
CA TYR A 14 -23.44 4.05 12.53
C TYR A 14 -22.10 4.77 12.66
N SER A 15 -21.74 5.27 13.85
CA SER A 15 -20.45 5.92 14.09
C SER A 15 -19.28 4.97 13.86
N THR A 16 -19.42 3.71 14.25
CA THR A 16 -18.42 2.66 13.99
C THR A 16 -18.22 2.44 12.49
N LEU A 17 -19.30 2.21 11.74
CA LEU A 17 -19.25 1.99 10.30
C LEU A 17 -18.71 3.21 9.55
N LEU A 18 -19.15 4.41 9.91
CA LEU A 18 -18.67 5.65 9.32
C LEU A 18 -17.16 5.81 9.53
N THR A 19 -16.69 5.58 10.76
CA THR A 19 -15.27 5.67 11.10
C THR A 19 -14.43 4.66 10.30
N ILE A 20 -14.89 3.42 10.19
CA ILE A 20 -14.21 2.38 9.39
C ILE A 20 -14.17 2.79 7.91
N ASN A 21 -15.27 3.30 7.36
CA ASN A 21 -15.33 3.73 5.96
C ASN A 21 -14.36 4.88 5.67
N ILE A 22 -14.37 5.93 6.48
CA ILE A 22 -13.45 7.07 6.32
C ILE A 22 -11.99 6.58 6.34
N ARG A 23 -11.66 5.70 7.29
CA ARG A 23 -10.32 5.12 7.40
C ARG A 23 -9.96 4.25 6.20
N TYR A 24 -10.88 3.43 5.73
CA TYR A 24 -10.68 2.60 4.53
C TYR A 24 -10.40 3.47 3.30
N HIS A 25 -11.22 4.50 3.08
CA HIS A 25 -11.05 5.40 1.93
C HIS A 25 -9.73 6.16 1.99
N HIS A 26 -9.36 6.69 3.16
CA HIS A 26 -8.05 7.34 3.35
C HIS A 26 -6.90 6.40 3.02
N VAL A 27 -6.87 5.20 3.62
CA VAL A 27 -5.80 4.22 3.36
C VAL A 27 -5.74 3.81 1.90
N ASN A 28 -6.90 3.58 1.28
CA ASN A 28 -7.01 3.21 -0.12
C ASN A 28 -6.51 4.33 -1.05
N GLU A 29 -6.80 5.60 -0.73
CA GLU A 29 -6.33 6.75 -1.49
C GLU A 29 -4.81 6.92 -1.36
N VAL A 30 -4.27 6.83 -0.14
CA VAL A 30 -2.83 6.85 0.10
C VAL A 30 -2.15 5.74 -0.72
N PHE A 31 -2.68 4.53 -0.73
CA PHE A 31 -2.05 3.45 -1.47
C PHE A 31 -2.13 3.64 -3.00
N ASN A 32 -3.28 4.08 -3.50
CA ASN A 32 -3.47 4.35 -4.94
C ASN A 32 -2.68 5.57 -5.45
N SER A 33 -2.26 6.47 -4.55
CA SER A 33 -1.50 7.65 -4.92
C SER A 33 -0.02 7.38 -5.23
N ILE A 34 0.46 6.14 -5.06
CA ILE A 34 1.72 5.68 -5.67
C ILE A 34 1.49 5.51 -7.17
N THR A 35 1.58 6.63 -7.89
CA THR A 35 1.28 6.75 -9.32
C THR A 35 2.44 6.31 -10.21
N HIS A 36 2.16 6.19 -11.51
CA HIS A 36 3.18 5.95 -12.54
C HIS A 36 4.38 6.89 -12.45
N ASP A 37 4.20 8.16 -12.08
CA ASP A 37 5.29 9.15 -12.02
C ASP A 37 6.34 8.80 -10.96
N HIS A 38 5.88 8.38 -9.78
CA HIS A 38 6.75 7.85 -8.73
C HIS A 38 7.53 6.63 -9.22
N VAL A 39 6.83 5.74 -9.94
CA VAL A 39 7.39 4.49 -10.48
C VAL A 39 8.44 4.76 -11.57
N TYR A 40 8.27 5.82 -12.38
CA TYR A 40 9.27 6.23 -13.38
C TYR A 40 10.58 6.69 -12.73
N HIS A 41 10.52 7.44 -11.64
CA HIS A 41 11.72 7.92 -10.94
C HIS A 41 12.58 6.83 -10.28
N VAL A 42 12.02 5.62 -10.14
CA VAL A 42 12.72 4.45 -9.57
C VAL A 42 13.02 3.39 -10.63
N THR A 43 12.77 3.70 -11.91
CA THR A 43 13.12 2.86 -13.05
C THR A 43 14.46 3.30 -13.61
N THR A 44 15.35 2.35 -13.86
CA THR A 44 16.66 2.56 -14.47
C THR A 44 16.83 1.66 -15.69
N MET A 45 17.86 1.90 -16.48
CA MET A 45 18.12 1.23 -17.75
C MET A 45 19.54 0.68 -17.78
N ASP A 46 19.69 -0.57 -18.20
CA ASP A 46 20.99 -1.11 -18.55
C ASP A 46 21.45 -0.55 -19.91
N ILE A 47 22.67 -0.01 -19.96
CA ILE A 47 23.21 0.63 -21.17
C ILE A 47 23.66 -0.40 -22.22
N GLU A 48 24.04 -1.61 -21.81
CA GLU A 48 24.50 -2.69 -22.68
C GLU A 48 23.33 -3.51 -23.23
N THR A 49 22.39 -3.91 -22.37
CA THR A 49 21.23 -4.76 -22.75
C THR A 49 19.99 -3.95 -23.13
N TYR A 50 19.98 -2.64 -22.89
CA TYR A 50 18.82 -1.75 -23.09
C TYR A 50 17.57 -2.17 -22.30
N GLU A 51 17.75 -2.96 -21.24
CA GLU A 51 16.65 -3.44 -20.41
C GLU A 51 16.33 -2.45 -19.29
N PHE A 52 15.05 -2.14 -19.13
CA PHE A 52 14.56 -1.35 -18.01
C PHE A 52 14.24 -2.22 -16.80
N TYR A 53 14.64 -1.78 -15.62
CA TYR A 53 14.39 -2.47 -14.35
C TYR A 53 14.21 -1.47 -13.21
N PHE A 54 13.68 -1.95 -12.09
CA PHE A 54 13.52 -1.15 -10.89
C PHE A 54 14.80 -1.16 -10.05
N GLU A 55 15.22 0.03 -9.62
CA GLU A 55 16.29 0.17 -8.63
C GLU A 55 15.73 -0.10 -7.23
N LYS A 56 15.94 -1.31 -6.72
CA LYS A 56 15.30 -1.80 -5.47
C LYS A 56 15.49 -0.87 -4.27
N PRO A 57 16.69 -0.33 -3.98
CA PRO A 57 16.88 0.59 -2.87
C PRO A 57 16.04 1.87 -3.02
N LEU A 58 15.96 2.43 -4.23
CA LEU A 58 15.16 3.62 -4.50
C LEU A 58 13.66 3.35 -4.40
N VAL A 59 13.18 2.20 -4.88
CA VAL A 59 11.78 1.78 -4.67
C VAL A 59 11.46 1.73 -3.18
N ARG A 60 12.31 1.08 -2.38
CA ARG A 60 12.10 0.98 -0.93
C ARG A 60 12.04 2.36 -0.26
N LEU A 61 12.94 3.27 -0.64
CA LEU A 61 12.98 4.63 -0.12
C LEU A 61 11.73 5.43 -0.53
N MET A 62 11.33 5.36 -1.80
CA MET A 62 10.15 6.04 -2.33
C MET A 62 8.88 5.60 -1.61
N VAL A 63 8.67 4.28 -1.48
CA VAL A 63 7.50 3.74 -0.78
C VAL A 63 7.50 4.11 0.70
N ALA A 64 8.67 4.05 1.36
CA ALA A 64 8.80 4.43 2.77
C ALA A 64 8.45 5.90 3.00
N ASN A 65 9.01 6.81 2.19
CA ASN A 65 8.73 8.24 2.29
C ASN A 65 7.25 8.53 2.04
N HIS A 66 6.68 7.92 0.98
CA HIS A 66 5.28 8.09 0.64
C HIS A 66 4.34 7.72 1.78
N PHE A 67 4.53 6.55 2.39
CA PHE A 67 3.68 6.14 3.50
C PHE A 67 3.93 6.96 4.77
N ASN A 68 5.17 7.32 5.06
CA ASN A 68 5.51 8.16 6.21
C ASN A 68 4.81 9.54 6.13
N GLU A 69 4.77 10.15 4.96
CA GLU A 69 4.17 11.47 4.75
C GLU A 69 2.63 11.43 4.73
N ASN A 70 2.04 10.36 4.19
CA ASN A 70 0.62 10.37 3.83
C ASN A 70 -0.28 9.49 4.72
N MET A 71 0.24 8.41 5.33
CA MET A 71 -0.60 7.40 5.99
C MET A 71 -1.24 7.91 7.28
N LYS A 72 -0.63 8.88 7.98
CA LYS A 72 -1.15 9.56 9.20
C LYS A 72 -1.68 8.60 10.29
N ARG A 73 -1.19 7.36 10.35
CA ARG A 73 -1.59 6.32 11.32
C ARG A 73 -0.36 5.55 11.81
N GLU A 74 -0.37 5.13 13.06
CA GLU A 74 0.84 4.63 13.74
C GLU A 74 1.01 3.10 13.75
N ASN A 75 0.14 2.30 13.10
CA ASN A 75 0.19 0.82 13.18
C ASN A 75 -0.09 0.13 11.84
N TYR A 76 0.43 0.66 10.74
CA TYR A 76 0.36 -0.02 9.45
C TYR A 76 1.68 -0.75 9.19
N GLU A 77 1.59 -1.84 8.44
CA GLU A 77 2.74 -2.63 7.98
C GLU A 77 2.65 -2.74 6.47
N TYR A 78 3.80 -2.65 5.80
CA TYR A 78 3.87 -2.91 4.37
C TYR A 78 5.07 -3.78 4.04
N THR A 79 4.88 -4.65 3.05
CA THR A 79 5.94 -5.54 2.53
C THR A 79 6.12 -5.26 1.05
N ILE A 80 7.37 -5.07 0.64
CA ILE A 80 7.74 -4.90 -0.77
C ILE A 80 8.46 -6.17 -1.22
N THR A 81 7.94 -6.80 -2.27
CA THR A 81 8.51 -8.03 -2.84
C THR A 81 8.87 -7.80 -4.29
N PHE A 82 10.12 -8.08 -4.65
CA PHE A 82 10.62 -7.97 -6.02
C PHE A 82 10.61 -9.33 -6.70
N TYR A 83 10.40 -9.33 -8.01
CA TYR A 83 10.30 -10.55 -8.79
C TYR A 83 11.10 -10.50 -10.08
N THR A 84 11.67 -11.65 -10.42
CA THR A 84 12.41 -11.90 -11.66
C THR A 84 11.93 -13.23 -12.23
N ASN A 85 11.41 -13.21 -13.45
CA ASN A 85 10.83 -14.39 -14.11
C ASN A 85 9.77 -15.14 -13.27
N GLY A 86 8.99 -14.40 -12.46
CA GLY A 86 7.92 -14.96 -11.62
C GLY A 86 8.37 -15.52 -10.27
N LEU A 87 9.67 -15.51 -9.97
CA LEU A 87 10.23 -15.90 -8.67
C LEU A 87 10.60 -14.66 -7.85
N ILE A 88 10.63 -14.80 -6.52
CA ILE A 88 11.13 -13.74 -5.64
C ILE A 88 12.60 -13.53 -5.95
N SER A 89 12.96 -12.28 -6.21
CA SER A 89 14.28 -11.90 -6.67
C SER A 89 15.19 -11.50 -5.50
N GLU A 90 16.43 -11.98 -5.51
CA GLU A 90 17.46 -11.58 -4.54
C GLU A 90 17.89 -10.12 -4.73
N GLU A 91 18.42 -9.45 -3.71
CA GLU A 91 18.74 -8.00 -3.80
C GLU A 91 19.68 -7.64 -4.95
N ASP A 92 20.61 -8.52 -5.32
CA ASP A 92 21.58 -8.29 -6.40
C ASP A 92 21.01 -8.53 -7.81
N GLU A 93 19.82 -9.15 -7.90
CA GLU A 93 19.17 -9.43 -9.17
C GLU A 93 18.30 -8.27 -9.65
N ARG A 94 18.27 -8.07 -10.96
CA ARG A 94 17.40 -7.07 -11.58
C ARG A 94 15.96 -7.56 -11.58
N SER A 95 15.02 -6.67 -11.24
CA SER A 95 13.60 -6.98 -11.21
C SER A 95 12.80 -5.96 -12.01
N ARG A 96 11.93 -6.47 -12.88
CA ARG A 96 11.00 -5.67 -13.71
C ARG A 96 9.59 -5.61 -13.15
N TYR A 97 9.39 -6.32 -12.04
CA TYR A 97 8.11 -6.48 -11.37
C TYR A 97 8.34 -6.41 -9.86
N PHE A 98 7.52 -5.64 -9.16
CA PHE A 98 7.42 -5.69 -7.72
C PHE A 98 5.97 -5.57 -7.26
N THR A 99 5.72 -6.03 -6.04
CA THR A 99 4.47 -5.82 -5.34
C THR A 99 4.69 -5.04 -4.06
N ILE A 100 3.67 -4.30 -3.67
CA ILE A 100 3.53 -3.76 -2.33
C ILE A 100 2.30 -4.44 -1.74
N ASN A 101 2.44 -5.09 -0.59
CA ASN A 101 1.32 -5.47 0.25
C ASN A 101 1.23 -4.47 1.41
N LEU A 102 0.04 -3.94 1.66
CA LEU A 102 -0.24 -3.01 2.75
C LEU A 102 -1.30 -3.61 3.67
N PHE A 103 -0.91 -3.79 4.94
CA PHE A 103 -1.78 -4.16 6.03
C PHE A 103 -1.99 -2.97 6.97
N CYS A 104 -3.25 -2.59 7.22
CA CYS A 104 -3.58 -1.53 8.16
C CYS A 104 -4.84 -1.87 8.96
N PRO A 105 -4.77 -1.94 10.30
CA PRO A 105 -5.96 -2.02 11.15
C PRO A 105 -6.87 -0.79 10.97
N LEU A 106 -8.14 -1.03 10.68
CA LEU A 106 -9.17 0.02 10.57
C LEU A 106 -9.93 0.21 11.89
N GLY A 107 -9.80 -0.75 12.82
CA GLY A 107 -10.46 -0.78 14.11
C GLY A 107 -11.64 -1.77 14.13
N PHE A 108 -12.13 -2.11 15.32
CA PHE A 108 -13.26 -3.04 15.50
C PHE A 108 -13.07 -4.40 14.81
N GLY A 109 -11.83 -4.90 14.78
CA GLY A 109 -11.48 -6.17 14.14
C GLY A 109 -11.42 -6.13 12.60
N VAL A 110 -11.62 -4.96 11.98
CA VAL A 110 -11.52 -4.79 10.53
C VAL A 110 -10.12 -4.31 10.15
N SER A 111 -9.55 -4.90 9.09
CA SER A 111 -8.27 -4.50 8.50
C SER A 111 -8.44 -4.16 7.02
N PHE A 112 -7.56 -3.29 6.55
CA PHE A 112 -7.23 -3.14 5.14
C PHE A 112 -6.06 -4.07 4.85
N ASP A 113 -6.23 -4.98 3.90
CA ASP A 113 -5.17 -5.88 3.42
C ASP A 113 -5.31 -5.96 1.90
N LYS A 114 -4.39 -5.31 1.18
CA LYS A 114 -4.37 -5.31 -0.27
C LYS A 114 -2.94 -5.37 -0.79
N THR A 115 -2.81 -5.94 -1.97
CA THR A 115 -1.56 -5.99 -2.73
C THR A 115 -1.73 -5.26 -4.05
N PHE A 116 -0.78 -4.39 -4.38
CA PHE A 116 -0.66 -3.74 -5.68
C PHE A 116 0.59 -4.23 -6.39
N SER A 117 0.49 -4.32 -7.71
CA SER A 117 1.51 -4.87 -8.61
C SER A 117 1.99 -3.77 -9.55
N TYR A 118 3.30 -3.62 -9.66
CA TYR A 118 3.96 -2.61 -10.49
C TYR A 118 4.94 -3.28 -11.44
N TYR A 119 4.82 -3.00 -12.73
CA TYR A 119 5.63 -3.61 -13.78
C TYR A 119 6.21 -2.54 -14.70
N VAL A 120 7.39 -2.80 -15.24
CA VAL A 120 8.02 -1.99 -16.30
C VAL A 120 8.02 -2.79 -17.59
N ASN A 121 7.34 -2.23 -18.61
CA ASN A 121 7.25 -2.79 -19.96
C ASN A 121 8.55 -2.61 -20.75
#